data_AF-A0A952Z2T2-F1
#
_entry.id   AF-A0A952Z2T2-F1
#
_cell.length_a   1.000
_cell.length_b   1.000
_cell.length_c   1.000
_cell.angle_alpha   90.00
_cell.angle_beta   90.00
_cell.angle_gamma   90.00
#
_symmetry.space_group_name_H-M   'P 1'
#
loop_
_entity.id
_entity.type
_entity.pdbx_description
1 polymer ?
#
loop_
_entity_poly.entity_id
_entity_poly.type
_entity_poly.pdbx_seq_one_letter_code
_entity_poly.pdbx_strand_id
1 'polypeptide(L)'
;MKFIILLFLTVIPAISSAENFLINSNKLFNFAEVSYPAFFRPAGAVTVTLDDYLVRYYPDTDVYIGTRGEEVYVYGKVFNGLSSVGIIGDYIELKADSDALLAQLFADGQSDVQVYGTGTVITILPDDLSGSRHQRFIVILKSGQTLLIAHNIDLAPRIDTLSINDRIEFFGEYEWNDKGGIIHWTHHDPQEMHVNGWIFHNHVIYQ
;
A
#
# COMPACT_ATOMS: atom_id res chain seq x y z
N MET A 1 21.45 -24.47 -47.48
CA MET A 1 21.36 -24.40 -46.00
C MET A 1 20.37 -23.29 -45.65
N LYS A 2 19.19 -23.64 -45.10
CA LYS A 2 18.18 -22.65 -44.67
C LYS A 2 18.49 -22.23 -43.24
N PHE A 3 18.84 -20.96 -43.02
CA PHE A 3 18.98 -20.40 -41.68
C PHE A 3 17.58 -20.12 -41.12
N ILE A 4 17.22 -20.81 -40.05
CA ILE A 4 16.03 -20.52 -39.24
C ILE A 4 16.46 -19.46 -38.24
N ILE A 5 15.96 -18.23 -38.41
CA ILE A 5 16.14 -17.17 -37.42
C ILE A 5 15.11 -17.43 -36.32
N LEU A 6 15.58 -17.90 -35.16
CA LEU A 6 14.77 -17.98 -33.95
C LEU A 6 14.58 -16.55 -33.43
N LEU A 7 13.38 -16.00 -33.61
CA LEU A 7 12.99 -14.73 -33.01
C LEU A 7 12.74 -14.98 -31.53
N PHE A 8 13.72 -14.69 -30.67
CA PHE A 8 13.49 -14.56 -29.24
C PHE A 8 12.60 -13.32 -29.04
N LEU A 9 11.30 -13.52 -28.84
CA LEU A 9 10.47 -12.49 -28.20
C LEU A 9 10.99 -12.33 -26.78
N THR A 10 11.82 -11.32 -26.54
CA THR A 10 11.97 -10.78 -25.20
C THR A 10 10.62 -10.21 -24.82
N VAL A 11 9.90 -10.90 -23.95
CA VAL A 11 8.76 -10.31 -23.24
C VAL A 11 9.34 -9.14 -22.46
N ILE A 12 9.17 -7.93 -22.98
CA ILE A 12 9.38 -6.73 -22.20
C ILE A 12 8.36 -6.85 -21.07
N PRO A 13 8.76 -6.96 -19.78
CA PRO A 13 7.78 -6.92 -18.70
C PRO A 13 7.00 -5.64 -18.91
N ALA A 14 5.67 -5.76 -19.05
CA ALA A 14 4.78 -4.60 -19.09
C ALA A 14 5.21 -3.70 -17.94
N ILE A 15 5.42 -2.41 -18.22
CA ILE A 15 5.77 -1.42 -17.21
C ILE A 15 4.73 -1.59 -16.10
N SER A 16 5.13 -2.23 -15.00
CA SER A 16 4.24 -2.54 -13.91
C SER A 16 4.00 -1.21 -13.22
N SER A 17 2.90 -0.55 -13.56
CA SER A 17 2.45 0.60 -12.79
C SER A 17 2.39 0.18 -11.32
N ALA A 18 2.92 1.01 -10.43
CA ALA A 18 2.85 0.83 -9.00
C ALA A 18 1.39 0.77 -8.58
N GLU A 19 0.89 -0.44 -8.42
CA GLU A 19 -0.48 -0.69 -7.95
C GLU A 19 -0.62 -0.43 -6.45
N ASN A 20 0.50 -0.44 -5.72
CA ASN A 20 0.61 -0.18 -4.29
C ASN A 20 1.36 1.14 -4.05
N PHE A 21 0.68 2.27 -4.19
CA PHE A 21 1.27 3.60 -4.05
C PHE A 21 1.85 3.81 -2.64
N LEU A 22 1.13 3.47 -1.57
CA LEU A 22 1.59 3.77 -0.21
C LEU A 22 2.83 2.93 0.16
N ILE A 23 2.85 1.65 -0.21
CA ILE A 23 4.01 0.78 0.05
C ILE A 23 5.23 1.24 -0.73
N ASN A 24 5.07 1.54 -2.01
CA ASN A 24 6.19 1.96 -2.84
C ASN A 24 6.72 3.34 -2.41
N SER A 25 5.83 4.24 -2.00
CA SER A 25 6.22 5.54 -1.42
C SER A 25 6.99 5.37 -0.12
N ASN A 26 6.50 4.54 0.81
CA ASN A 26 7.21 4.24 2.05
C ASN A 26 8.59 3.60 1.80
N LYS A 27 8.69 2.67 0.83
CA LYS A 27 9.97 2.06 0.45
C LYS A 27 10.95 3.09 -0.10
N LEU A 28 10.46 4.02 -0.94
CA LEU A 28 11.26 5.12 -1.48
C LEU A 28 11.73 6.06 -0.37
N PHE A 29 10.85 6.46 0.54
CA PHE A 29 11.19 7.39 1.61
C PHE A 29 12.20 6.79 2.58
N ASN A 30 12.06 5.50 2.93
CA ASN A 30 13.06 4.77 3.71
C ASN A 30 14.41 4.70 2.97
N PHE A 31 14.40 4.46 1.66
CA PHE A 31 15.61 4.50 0.83
C PHE A 31 16.26 5.88 0.86
N ALA A 32 15.47 6.96 0.79
CA ALA A 32 15.95 8.33 0.82
C ALA A 32 16.60 8.69 2.17
N GLU A 33 16.00 8.29 3.30
CA GLU A 33 16.56 8.47 4.64
C GLU A 33 17.94 7.81 4.80
N VAL A 34 18.11 6.60 4.24
CA VAL A 34 19.38 5.87 4.31
C VAL A 34 20.41 6.43 3.33
N SER A 35 19.99 6.77 2.11
CA SER A 35 20.91 7.15 1.02
C SER A 35 21.32 8.61 1.07
N TYR A 36 20.45 9.48 1.59
CA TYR A 36 20.67 10.92 1.65
C TYR A 36 20.33 11.51 3.04
N PRO A 37 20.96 11.01 4.12
CA PRO A 37 20.67 11.43 5.49
C PRO A 37 20.99 12.91 5.77
N ALA A 38 21.78 13.57 4.91
CA ALA A 38 22.02 15.01 4.98
C ALA A 38 20.75 15.84 4.72
N PHE A 39 19.77 15.30 4.00
CA PHE A 39 18.51 15.96 3.66
C PHE A 39 17.32 15.36 4.39
N PHE A 40 17.29 14.04 4.58
CA PHE A 40 16.13 13.32 5.10
C PHE A 40 16.43 12.77 6.50
N ARG A 41 16.34 13.63 7.52
CA ARG A 41 16.58 13.25 8.91
C ARG A 41 15.70 14.04 9.91
N PRO A 42 15.36 13.48 11.08
CA PRO A 42 15.66 12.12 11.52
C PRO A 42 14.97 11.05 10.66
N ALA A 43 15.57 9.86 10.59
CA ALA A 43 14.96 8.71 9.93
C ALA A 43 13.73 8.21 10.70
N GLY A 44 12.85 7.47 10.02
CA GLY A 44 11.61 6.97 10.61
C GLY A 44 10.51 8.03 10.68
N ALA A 45 10.54 9.04 9.81
CA ALA A 45 9.46 10.02 9.77
C ALA A 45 8.15 9.33 9.31
N VAL A 46 7.01 9.75 9.86
CA VAL A 46 5.71 9.16 9.55
C VAL A 46 5.21 9.71 8.23
N THR A 47 4.71 8.83 7.36
CA THR A 47 4.06 9.22 6.12
C THR A 47 2.65 9.70 6.40
N VAL A 48 2.32 10.88 5.88
CA VAL A 48 0.99 11.48 5.96
C VAL A 48 0.51 11.86 4.56
N THR A 49 -0.79 12.09 4.43
CA THR A 49 -1.35 12.69 3.22
C THR A 49 -1.38 14.20 3.36
N LEU A 50 -0.91 14.90 2.32
CA LEU A 50 -1.08 16.34 2.14
C LEU A 50 -1.70 16.56 0.76
N ASP A 51 -2.98 16.92 0.72
CA ASP A 51 -3.80 16.94 -0.49
C ASP A 51 -3.78 15.58 -1.24
N ASP A 52 -3.21 15.51 -2.43
CA ASP A 52 -3.05 14.30 -3.23
C ASP A 52 -1.65 13.67 -3.12
N TYR A 53 -0.80 14.19 -2.23
CA TYR A 53 0.55 13.70 -2.00
C TYR A 53 0.64 12.81 -0.76
N LEU A 54 1.42 11.73 -0.86
CA LEU A 54 2.00 11.07 0.30
C LEU A 54 3.31 11.77 0.63
N VAL A 55 3.51 12.22 1.87
CA VAL A 55 4.66 13.04 2.25
C VAL A 55 5.28 12.60 3.57
N ARG A 56 6.59 12.82 3.68
CA ARG A 56 7.32 12.86 4.95
C ARG A 56 8.01 14.20 5.11
N TYR A 57 7.92 14.76 6.31
CA TYR A 57 8.59 15.98 6.71
C TYR A 57 9.74 15.68 7.67
N TYR A 58 10.87 16.36 7.44
CA TYR A 58 12.12 16.19 8.17
C TYR A 58 12.47 17.48 8.92
N PRO A 59 12.18 17.56 10.24
CA PRO A 59 12.32 18.80 11.00
C PRO A 59 13.75 19.30 11.17
N ASP A 60 14.77 18.42 11.15
CA ASP A 60 16.17 18.82 11.32
C ASP A 60 16.73 19.58 10.10
N THR A 61 16.11 19.39 8.93
CA THR A 61 16.57 19.91 7.65
C THR A 61 15.55 20.82 6.97
N ASP A 62 14.33 20.90 7.51
CA ASP A 62 13.19 21.63 6.93
C ASP A 62 12.93 21.20 5.47
N VAL A 63 12.88 19.89 5.27
CA VAL A 63 12.73 19.25 3.96
C VAL A 63 11.52 18.33 3.96
N TYR A 64 10.83 18.28 2.83
CA TYR A 64 9.86 17.26 2.51
C TYR A 64 10.37 16.37 1.39
N ILE A 65 10.02 15.10 1.47
CA ILE A 65 9.93 14.21 0.31
C ILE A 65 8.47 13.81 0.15
N GLY A 66 8.02 13.66 -1.08
CA GLY A 66 6.66 13.22 -1.35
C GLY A 66 6.48 12.53 -2.68
N THR A 67 5.37 11.84 -2.82
CA THR A 67 4.94 11.19 -4.05
C THR A 67 3.51 11.56 -4.39
N ARG A 68 3.22 11.68 -5.68
CA ARG A 68 1.86 11.76 -6.22
C ARG A 68 1.73 10.73 -7.33
N GLY A 69 1.01 9.64 -7.05
CA GLY A 69 1.13 8.43 -7.85
C GLY A 69 2.57 7.91 -7.83
N GLU A 70 3.20 7.85 -9.00
CA GLU A 70 4.61 7.42 -9.13
C GLU A 70 5.60 8.59 -9.17
N GLU A 71 5.14 9.82 -9.35
CA GLU A 71 6.00 10.99 -9.44
C GLU A 71 6.60 11.31 -8.08
N VAL A 72 7.91 11.56 -8.04
CA VAL A 72 8.65 11.88 -6.81
C VAL A 72 8.98 13.37 -6.78
N TYR A 73 8.73 13.97 -5.63
CA TYR A 73 8.97 15.37 -5.36
C TYR A 73 9.81 15.54 -4.10
N VAL A 74 10.64 16.58 -4.11
CA VAL A 74 11.27 17.12 -2.91
C VAL A 74 10.89 18.58 -2.76
N TYR A 75 10.78 19.04 -1.52
CA TYR A 75 10.51 20.43 -1.24
C TYR A 75 11.38 20.91 -0.09
N GLY A 76 11.90 22.13 -0.22
CA GLY A 76 12.70 22.78 0.81
C GLY A 76 13.60 23.84 0.21
N LYS A 77 14.15 24.71 1.06
CA LYS A 77 15.03 25.80 0.61
C LYS A 77 16.26 25.28 -0.14
N VAL A 78 16.81 24.14 0.28
CA VAL A 78 17.97 23.48 -0.34
C VAL A 78 17.69 23.00 -1.79
N PHE A 79 16.42 22.78 -2.12
CA PHE A 79 15.96 22.37 -3.45
C PHE A 79 15.35 23.54 -4.25
N ASN A 80 15.52 24.78 -3.79
CA ASN A 80 14.90 25.97 -4.39
C ASN A 80 13.36 25.88 -4.48
N GLY A 81 12.72 25.27 -3.48
CA GLY A 81 11.27 25.05 -3.45
C GLY A 81 10.88 23.66 -3.91
N LEU A 82 9.70 23.52 -4.53
CA LEU A 82 9.17 22.25 -5.01
C LEU A 82 9.89 21.83 -6.29
N SER A 83 10.50 20.66 -6.27
CA SER A 83 11.20 20.09 -7.41
C SER A 83 10.75 18.66 -7.66
N SER A 84 10.38 18.35 -8.90
CA SER A 84 10.22 16.96 -9.35
C SER A 84 11.61 16.37 -9.57
N VAL A 85 11.85 15.17 -9.03
CA VAL A 85 13.16 14.52 -9.07
C VAL A 85 13.20 13.22 -9.87
N GLY A 86 12.04 12.68 -10.26
CA GLY A 86 11.94 11.47 -11.07
C GLY A 86 10.64 10.72 -10.76
N ILE A 87 10.63 9.41 -11.02
CA ILE A 87 9.57 8.50 -10.59
C ILE A 87 10.10 7.47 -9.57
N ILE A 88 9.22 6.83 -8.80
CA ILE A 88 9.62 5.87 -7.76
C ILE A 88 10.54 4.76 -8.34
N GLY A 89 10.21 4.27 -9.53
CA GLY A 89 10.93 3.20 -10.22
C GLY A 89 12.36 3.56 -10.63
N ASP A 90 12.73 4.84 -10.66
CA ASP A 90 14.10 5.27 -10.95
C ASP A 90 15.06 4.97 -9.78
N TYR A 91 14.52 4.85 -8.56
CA TYR A 91 15.30 4.75 -7.33
C TYR A 91 15.22 3.37 -6.68
N ILE A 92 14.07 2.71 -6.79
CA ILE A 92 13.81 1.45 -6.11
C ILE A 92 13.04 0.49 -7.01
N GLU A 93 13.23 -0.80 -6.77
CA GLU A 93 12.35 -1.83 -7.34
C GLU A 93 10.94 -1.70 -6.75
N LEU A 94 9.92 -1.67 -7.60
CA LEU A 94 8.53 -1.59 -7.16
C LEU A 94 8.08 -2.91 -6.52
N LYS A 95 7.32 -2.81 -5.44
CA LYS A 95 6.61 -3.93 -4.82
C LYS A 95 5.35 -4.23 -5.63
N ALA A 96 5.37 -5.38 -6.30
CA ALA A 96 4.18 -5.96 -6.92
C ALA A 96 3.12 -6.29 -5.84
N ASP A 97 1.86 -6.26 -6.27
CA ASP A 97 0.70 -6.67 -5.48
C ASP A 97 0.80 -8.14 -5.02
N SER A 98 0.32 -8.44 -3.80
CA SER A 98 0.37 -9.80 -3.25
C SER A 98 -0.77 -10.71 -3.71
N ASP A 99 -1.55 -10.35 -4.73
CA ASP A 99 -2.61 -11.18 -5.31
C ASP A 99 -2.18 -12.64 -5.55
N ALA A 100 -1.00 -12.86 -6.12
CA ALA A 100 -0.48 -14.21 -6.34
C ALA A 100 -0.16 -14.96 -5.03
N LEU A 101 0.32 -14.25 -4.00
CA LEU A 101 0.56 -14.82 -2.68
C LEU A 101 -0.78 -15.14 -1.99
N LEU A 102 -1.76 -14.25 -2.06
CA LEU A 102 -3.09 -14.44 -1.49
C LEU A 102 -3.81 -15.66 -2.11
N ALA A 103 -3.67 -15.85 -3.42
CA ALA A 103 -4.18 -17.03 -4.11
C ALA A 103 -3.52 -18.32 -3.60
N GLN A 104 -2.20 -18.28 -3.35
CA GLN A 104 -1.46 -19.41 -2.80
C GLN A 104 -1.88 -19.73 -1.36
N LEU A 105 -1.97 -18.70 -0.49
CA LEU A 105 -2.42 -18.87 0.90
C LEU A 105 -3.82 -19.48 0.96
N PHE A 106 -4.72 -19.03 0.08
CA PHE A 106 -6.06 -19.59 -0.03
C PHE A 106 -6.08 -21.05 -0.47
N ALA A 107 -5.30 -21.39 -1.50
CA ALA A 107 -5.18 -22.76 -2.01
C ALA A 107 -4.61 -23.72 -0.95
N ASP A 108 -3.70 -23.22 -0.10
CA ASP A 108 -3.03 -24.02 0.92
C ASP A 108 -3.73 -24.03 2.27
N GLY A 109 -4.78 -23.22 2.47
CA GLY A 109 -5.47 -23.13 3.76
C GLY A 109 -4.68 -22.44 4.86
N GLN A 110 -3.81 -21.48 4.52
CA GLN A 110 -2.89 -20.83 5.46
C GLN A 110 -3.47 -19.54 6.05
N SER A 111 -3.25 -19.32 7.35
CA SER A 111 -3.66 -18.17 8.17
C SER A 111 -2.46 -17.49 8.83
N ASP A 112 -2.68 -16.41 9.59
CA ASP A 112 -1.66 -15.71 10.38
C ASP A 112 -0.50 -15.15 9.51
N VAL A 113 -0.83 -14.67 8.29
CA VAL A 113 0.17 -14.12 7.36
C VAL A 113 -0.07 -12.63 7.12
N GLN A 114 0.90 -11.81 7.49
CA GLN A 114 0.89 -10.39 7.15
C GLN A 114 1.08 -10.18 5.64
N VAL A 115 0.13 -9.51 5.01
CA VAL A 115 0.09 -9.28 3.57
C VAL A 115 -0.34 -7.84 3.25
N TYR A 116 0.04 -7.39 2.07
CA TYR A 116 -0.51 -6.18 1.48
C TYR A 116 -1.09 -6.48 0.12
N GLY A 117 -2.03 -5.67 -0.36
CA GLY A 117 -2.51 -5.80 -1.72
C GLY A 117 -3.51 -4.72 -2.06
N THR A 118 -4.06 -4.84 -3.25
CA THR A 118 -5.12 -3.98 -3.76
C THR A 118 -6.35 -4.78 -4.13
N GLY A 119 -7.50 -4.15 -3.99
CA GLY A 119 -8.75 -4.75 -4.38
C GLY A 119 -9.79 -3.70 -4.70
N THR A 120 -10.79 -4.10 -5.49
CA THR A 120 -11.95 -3.27 -5.80
C THR A 120 -13.11 -3.66 -4.90
N VAL A 121 -13.72 -2.69 -4.23
CA VAL A 121 -14.88 -2.91 -3.37
C VAL A 121 -16.07 -3.36 -4.22
N ILE A 122 -16.60 -4.55 -3.94
CA ILE A 122 -17.79 -5.09 -4.63
C ILE A 122 -19.03 -5.11 -3.75
N THR A 123 -18.87 -5.13 -2.43
CA THR A 123 -19.98 -5.15 -1.46
C THR A 123 -19.60 -4.38 -0.21
N ILE A 124 -20.50 -3.53 0.28
CA ILE A 124 -20.38 -2.91 1.62
C ILE A 124 -21.39 -3.61 2.53
N LEU A 125 -20.92 -4.12 3.67
CA LEU A 125 -21.74 -4.84 4.65
C LEU A 125 -22.09 -3.90 5.81
N PRO A 126 -23.14 -4.20 6.60
CA PRO A 126 -23.36 -3.52 7.86
C PRO A 126 -22.14 -3.67 8.78
N ASP A 127 -21.79 -2.60 9.48
CA ASP A 127 -20.75 -2.63 10.50
C ASP A 127 -21.07 -3.74 11.53
N ASP A 128 -20.03 -4.46 11.96
CA ASP A 128 -20.14 -5.31 13.14
C ASP A 128 -19.97 -4.46 14.38
N LEU A 129 -20.99 -4.46 15.24
CA LEU A 129 -21.03 -3.66 16.47
C LEU A 129 -20.95 -4.53 17.73
N SER A 130 -20.70 -5.84 17.59
CA SER A 130 -20.53 -6.75 18.71
C SER A 130 -19.07 -6.88 19.10
N GLY A 131 -18.75 -6.69 20.39
CA GLY A 131 -17.35 -6.69 20.83
C GLY A 131 -16.59 -5.48 20.26
N SER A 132 -15.39 -5.71 19.72
CA SER A 132 -14.68 -4.67 18.96
C SER A 132 -15.42 -4.38 17.66
N ARG A 133 -15.66 -3.10 17.39
CA ARG A 133 -16.46 -2.66 16.24
C ARG A 133 -15.64 -2.74 14.97
N HIS A 134 -16.24 -3.24 13.89
CA HIS A 134 -15.58 -3.36 12.59
C HIS A 134 -16.44 -2.81 11.45
N GLN A 135 -15.86 -1.98 10.60
CA GLN A 135 -16.40 -1.74 9.26
C GLN A 135 -16.07 -2.95 8.39
N ARG A 136 -17.07 -3.44 7.65
CA ARG A 136 -16.93 -4.66 6.85
C ARG A 136 -17.31 -4.43 5.40
N PHE A 137 -16.47 -4.89 4.49
CA PHE A 137 -16.74 -4.83 3.07
C PHE A 137 -15.94 -5.91 2.33
N ILE A 138 -16.41 -6.29 1.14
CA ILE A 138 -15.77 -7.31 0.32
C ILE A 138 -15.07 -6.63 -0.83
N VAL A 139 -13.80 -7.00 -1.03
CA VAL A 139 -13.03 -6.62 -2.22
C VAL A 139 -12.83 -7.82 -3.13
N ILE A 140 -12.76 -7.56 -4.43
CA ILE A 140 -12.28 -8.53 -5.42
C ILE A 140 -10.86 -8.18 -5.83
N LEU A 141 -9.98 -9.17 -5.81
CA LEU A 141 -8.60 -9.06 -6.29
C LEU A 141 -8.54 -9.30 -7.81
N LYS A 142 -7.38 -9.04 -8.42
CA LYS A 142 -7.16 -9.29 -9.85
C LYS A 142 -7.33 -10.75 -10.25
N SER A 143 -6.93 -11.67 -9.37
CA SER A 143 -7.15 -13.12 -9.54
C SER A 143 -8.63 -13.51 -9.57
N GLY A 144 -9.53 -12.63 -9.13
CA GLY A 144 -10.95 -12.92 -8.92
C GLY A 144 -11.26 -13.49 -7.53
N GLN A 145 -10.25 -13.76 -6.70
CA GLN A 145 -10.45 -14.08 -5.28
C GLN A 145 -11.14 -12.91 -4.58
N THR A 146 -12.05 -13.22 -3.67
CA THR A 146 -12.71 -12.23 -2.82
C THR A 146 -12.15 -12.28 -1.41
N LEU A 147 -11.95 -11.11 -0.81
CA LEU A 147 -11.55 -10.98 0.59
C LEU A 147 -12.58 -10.16 1.35
N LEU A 148 -12.90 -10.59 2.57
CA LEU A 148 -13.60 -9.74 3.54
C LEU A 148 -12.58 -8.84 4.24
N ILE A 149 -12.72 -7.53 4.13
CA ILE A 149 -11.99 -6.58 4.97
C ILE A 149 -12.77 -6.38 6.26
N ALA A 150 -12.14 -6.65 7.40
CA ALA A 150 -12.65 -6.40 8.74
C ALA A 150 -11.82 -5.30 9.40
N HIS A 151 -12.17 -4.04 9.13
CA HIS A 151 -11.44 -2.86 9.60
C HIS A 151 -11.94 -2.44 10.99
N ASN A 152 -11.09 -2.56 12.01
CA ASN A 152 -11.45 -2.22 13.38
C ASN A 152 -11.61 -0.70 13.57
N ILE A 153 -12.85 -0.25 13.75
CA ILE A 153 -13.22 1.17 13.87
C ILE A 153 -13.22 1.69 15.32
N ASP A 154 -12.79 0.87 16.27
CA ASP A 154 -12.40 1.35 17.60
C ASP A 154 -10.97 1.88 17.62
N LEU A 155 -10.11 1.37 16.73
CA LEU A 155 -8.68 1.68 16.69
C LEU A 155 -8.29 2.63 15.56
N ALA A 156 -9.00 2.58 14.43
CA ALA A 156 -8.80 3.47 13.29
C ALA A 156 -10.13 4.15 12.88
N PRO A 157 -10.09 5.30 12.17
CA PRO A 157 -11.32 5.94 11.68
C PRO A 157 -12.07 5.07 10.67
N ARG A 158 -13.40 5.05 10.74
CA ARG A 158 -14.26 4.46 9.71
C ARG A 158 -14.05 5.17 8.35
N ILE A 159 -14.08 4.41 7.27
CA ILE A 159 -14.02 4.94 5.90
C ILE A 159 -15.42 5.35 5.46
N ASP A 160 -15.83 6.58 5.81
CA ASP A 160 -17.19 7.07 5.53
C ASP A 160 -17.45 7.36 4.04
N THR A 161 -16.40 7.59 3.27
CA THR A 161 -16.45 7.88 1.82
C THR A 161 -16.41 6.61 0.95
N LEU A 162 -16.29 5.42 1.56
CA LEU A 162 -16.17 4.16 0.83
C LEU A 162 -17.41 3.86 -0.01
N SER A 163 -17.20 3.57 -1.28
CA SER A 163 -18.24 3.25 -2.26
C SER A 163 -17.93 1.96 -3.03
N ILE A 164 -18.97 1.33 -3.58
CA ILE A 164 -18.80 0.19 -4.50
C ILE A 164 -18.05 0.68 -5.74
N ASN A 165 -17.13 -0.16 -6.24
CA ASN A 165 -16.15 0.09 -7.29
C ASN A 165 -14.95 0.95 -6.89
N ASP A 166 -14.86 1.41 -5.65
CA ASP A 166 -13.64 2.04 -5.17
C ASP A 166 -12.50 1.03 -5.14
N ARG A 167 -11.30 1.49 -5.49
CA ARG A 167 -10.07 0.75 -5.28
C ARG A 167 -9.50 1.11 -3.92
N ILE A 168 -9.04 0.12 -3.18
CA ILE A 168 -8.28 0.30 -1.95
C ILE A 168 -6.92 -0.37 -2.07
N GLU A 169 -5.95 0.12 -1.31
CA GLU A 169 -4.79 -0.65 -0.90
C GLU A 169 -4.96 -1.01 0.58
N PHE A 170 -4.48 -2.17 0.98
CA PHE A 170 -4.51 -2.62 2.37
C PHE A 170 -3.17 -3.22 2.77
N PHE A 171 -2.87 -3.13 4.06
CA PHE A 171 -1.84 -3.89 4.73
C PHE A 171 -2.42 -4.41 6.04
N GLY A 172 -2.40 -5.72 6.23
CA GLY A 172 -3.02 -6.38 7.37
C GLY A 172 -2.68 -7.86 7.40
N GLU A 173 -3.26 -8.57 8.34
CA GLU A 173 -3.09 -10.02 8.46
C GLU A 173 -4.20 -10.76 7.71
N TYR A 174 -3.82 -11.82 7.01
CA TYR A 174 -4.73 -12.70 6.28
C TYR A 174 -5.13 -13.90 7.12
N GLU A 175 -6.44 -14.12 7.21
CA GLU A 175 -7.07 -15.28 7.82
C GLU A 175 -7.87 -16.09 6.82
N TRP A 176 -7.62 -17.39 6.77
CA TRP A 176 -8.28 -18.29 5.83
C TRP A 176 -9.75 -18.56 6.20
N ASN A 177 -10.61 -18.63 5.18
CA ASN A 177 -11.92 -19.26 5.26
C ASN A 177 -12.35 -19.77 3.88
N ASP A 178 -13.43 -20.55 3.81
CA ASP A 178 -13.98 -21.12 2.57
C ASP A 178 -14.59 -20.09 1.60
N LYS A 179 -14.59 -18.80 1.95
CA LYS A 179 -15.09 -17.67 1.15
C LYS A 179 -13.99 -16.79 0.56
N GLY A 180 -12.74 -17.22 0.67
CA GLY A 180 -11.57 -16.53 0.10
C GLY A 180 -10.65 -15.89 1.14
N GLY A 181 -11.11 -15.72 2.38
CA GLY A 181 -10.33 -15.20 3.50
C GLY A 181 -10.75 -13.81 3.98
N ILE A 182 -10.14 -13.40 5.09
CA ILE A 182 -10.37 -12.13 5.80
C ILE A 182 -9.04 -11.38 5.86
N ILE A 183 -9.10 -10.07 5.71
CA ILE A 183 -8.01 -9.17 6.10
C ILE A 183 -8.48 -8.42 7.36
N HIS A 184 -7.71 -8.55 8.43
CA HIS A 184 -7.86 -7.79 9.68
C HIS A 184 -6.52 -7.15 10.08
N TRP A 185 -6.41 -6.59 11.28
CA TRP A 185 -5.22 -5.85 11.72
C TRP A 185 -4.81 -4.69 10.79
N THR A 186 -5.78 -4.06 10.13
CA THR A 186 -5.55 -2.92 9.24
C THR A 186 -5.47 -1.59 10.00
N HIS A 187 -4.76 -1.57 11.12
CA HIS A 187 -4.60 -0.41 12.00
C HIS A 187 -3.28 -0.48 12.75
N HIS A 188 -2.89 0.62 13.39
CA HIS A 188 -1.79 0.63 14.35
C HIS A 188 -2.13 -0.25 15.56
N ASP A 189 -1.20 -1.08 16.02
CA ASP A 189 -1.32 -1.82 17.28
C ASP A 189 -0.82 -0.94 18.44
N PRO A 190 -1.71 -0.43 19.32
CA PRO A 190 -1.30 0.40 20.45
C PRO A 190 -0.37 -0.29 21.45
N GLN A 191 -0.29 -1.62 21.43
CA GLN A 191 0.53 -2.41 22.34
C GLN A 191 1.88 -2.83 21.74
N GLU A 192 2.11 -2.55 20.46
CA GLU A 192 3.34 -2.91 19.73
C GLU A 192 3.70 -4.41 19.80
N MET A 193 2.69 -5.28 19.91
CA MET A 193 2.83 -6.73 19.94
C MET A 193 2.55 -7.39 18.59
N HIS A 194 1.82 -6.69 17.72
CA HIS A 194 1.48 -7.10 16.36
C HIS A 194 2.04 -6.13 15.32
N VAL A 195 2.24 -6.61 14.09
CA VAL A 195 2.61 -5.75 12.97
C VAL A 195 1.47 -4.77 12.70
N ASN A 196 1.78 -3.47 12.64
CA ASN A 196 0.83 -2.44 12.26
C ASN A 196 0.28 -2.67 10.84
N GLY A 197 -0.97 -2.33 10.63
CA GLY A 197 -1.59 -2.30 9.30
C GLY A 197 -2.29 -0.98 9.02
N TRP A 198 -2.93 -0.92 7.86
CA TRP A 198 -3.63 0.28 7.37
C TRP A 198 -4.53 -0.06 6.17
N ILE A 199 -5.45 0.85 5.86
CA ILE A 199 -6.14 0.92 4.56
C ILE A 199 -5.81 2.27 3.93
N PHE A 200 -5.51 2.28 2.64
CA PHE A 200 -5.34 3.48 1.85
C PHE A 200 -6.47 3.58 0.83
N HIS A 201 -7.25 4.66 0.91
CA HIS A 201 -8.42 4.89 0.08
C HIS A 201 -8.54 6.38 -0.23
N ASN A 202 -8.70 6.72 -1.52
CA ASN A 202 -8.85 8.10 -1.99
C ASN A 202 -7.82 9.08 -1.40
N HIS A 203 -6.56 8.66 -1.40
CA HIS A 203 -5.42 9.38 -0.84
C HIS A 203 -5.40 9.49 0.69
N VAL A 204 -6.35 8.91 1.43
CA VAL A 204 -6.34 8.93 2.89
C VAL A 204 -5.83 7.60 3.44
N ILE A 205 -4.96 7.69 4.45
CA ILE A 205 -4.47 6.53 5.22
C ILE A 205 -5.34 6.37 6.47
N TYR A 206 -5.93 5.20 6.64
CA TYR A 206 -6.73 4.79 7.79
C TYR A 206 -5.93 3.77 8.60
N GLN A 207 -5.53 4.13 9.82
CA GLN A 207 -4.76 3.29 10.74
C GLN A 207 -4.89 3.72 12.19
#